data_AF-A0A4C1YXV2-F1
#
_entry.id   AF-A0A4C1YXV2-F1
#
_cell.length_a   1.000
_cell.length_b   1.000
_cell.length_c   1.000
_cell.angle_alpha   90.00
_cell.angle_beta   90.00
_cell.angle_gamma   90.00
#
_symmetry.space_group_name_H-M   'P 1'
#
loop_
_entity.id
_entity.type
_entity.pdbx_description
1 polymer ?
#
loop_
_entity_poly.entity_id
_entity_poly.type
_entity_poly.pdbx_seq_one_letter_code
_entity_poly.pdbx_strand_id
1 'polypeptide(L)'
;MVHTIKVAMLRSLPVRCVKVECVVLIKFRQHRLAVAADIKEMFLQIGITEEDCDALRFLCRSDRREGQSTEYRMTRVTFGAASSSCTAIYVKNANAEKHRESFPTAATGIVQNRYMDDYL
;
A
#
# COMPACT_ATOMS: atom_id res chain seq x y z
N MET A 1 9.57 7.29 2.38
CA MET A 1 9.72 5.83 2.21
C MET A 1 9.01 5.02 3.31
N VAL A 2 8.92 5.50 4.56
CA VAL A 2 7.92 5.05 5.56
C VAL A 2 7.53 6.30 6.35
N HIS A 3 6.24 6.61 6.53
CA HIS A 3 5.84 7.85 7.23
C HIS A 3 5.69 7.64 8.74
N THR A 4 5.21 6.46 9.13
CA THR A 4 4.87 6.19 10.52
C THR A 4 5.20 4.75 10.84
N ILE A 5 5.99 4.55 11.88
CA ILE A 5 6.20 3.27 12.53
C ILE A 5 5.51 3.36 13.88
N LYS A 6 4.53 2.49 14.12
CA LYS A 6 3.84 2.35 15.39
C LYS A 6 4.34 1.09 16.08
N VAL A 7 4.86 1.23 17.30
CA VAL A 7 5.23 0.09 18.13
C VAL A 7 4.18 -0.05 19.24
N ALA A 8 3.57 -1.22 19.36
CA ALA A 8 2.59 -1.52 20.39
C ALA A 8 3.03 -2.73 21.21
N MET A 9 2.85 -2.66 22.52
CA MET A 9 3.02 -3.81 23.40
C MET A 9 1.73 -4.63 23.39
N LEU A 10 1.78 -5.86 22.89
CA LEU A 10 0.63 -6.74 22.85
C LEU A 10 0.50 -7.49 24.18
N ARG A 11 -0.62 -7.28 24.87
CA ARG A 11 -1.02 -8.13 25.99
C ARG A 11 -1.51 -9.47 25.44
N SER A 12 -0.99 -10.57 25.98
CA SER A 12 -1.35 -11.93 25.61
C SER A 12 -2.83 -12.19 25.84
N LEU A 13 -3.63 -12.21 24.77
CA LEU A 13 -5.03 -12.63 24.79
C LEU A 13 -5.17 -13.93 23.99
N PRO A 14 -6.01 -14.89 24.43
CA PRO A 14 -6.20 -16.15 23.72
C PRO A 14 -6.83 -15.91 22.34
N VAL A 15 -6.19 -16.43 21.29
CA VAL A 15 -6.62 -16.24 19.89
C VAL A 15 -7.54 -17.40 19.50
N ARG A 16 -8.85 -17.17 19.33
CA ARG A 16 -9.76 -18.13 18.68
C ARG A 16 -9.79 -17.85 17.18
N CYS A 17 -9.57 -18.89 16.38
CA CYS A 17 -9.33 -18.84 14.94
C CYS A 17 -10.64 -18.91 14.14
N VAL A 18 -10.83 -17.98 13.18
CA VAL A 18 -11.78 -18.14 12.07
C VAL A 18 -11.18 -17.56 10.77
N LYS A 19 -10.74 -18.48 9.90
CA LYS A 19 -10.44 -18.41 8.44
C LYS A 19 -9.41 -17.41 7.86
N VAL A 20 -8.35 -18.02 7.31
CA VAL A 20 -7.44 -17.71 6.16
C VAL A 20 -6.77 -16.32 6.06
N GLU A 21 -7.43 -15.19 6.29
CA GLU A 21 -6.74 -13.88 6.43
C GLU A 21 -5.99 -13.76 7.77
N CYS A 22 -6.25 -14.71 8.68
CA CYS A 22 -5.66 -14.74 10.01
C CYS A 22 -4.14 -14.90 10.05
N VAL A 23 -3.46 -15.38 9.00
CA VAL A 23 -2.03 -15.78 9.13
C VAL A 23 -1.13 -14.59 9.47
N VAL A 24 -1.29 -13.46 8.80
CA VAL A 24 -0.52 -12.23 9.09
C VAL A 24 -0.86 -11.70 10.48
N LEU A 25 -2.15 -11.68 10.85
CA LEU A 25 -2.60 -11.24 12.17
C LEU A 25 -2.13 -12.17 13.30
N ILE A 26 -2.04 -13.47 13.03
CA ILE A 26 -1.50 -14.46 13.97
C ILE A 26 -0.01 -14.20 14.16
N LYS A 27 0.78 -14.03 13.08
CA LYS A 27 2.20 -13.68 13.14
C LYS A 27 2.44 -12.39 13.92
N PHE A 28 1.65 -11.35 13.65
CA PHE A 28 1.71 -10.07 14.36
C PHE A 28 1.55 -10.23 15.89
N ARG A 29 0.74 -11.22 16.32
CA ARG A 29 0.48 -11.52 17.73
C ARG A 29 1.41 -12.55 18.37
N GLN A 30 2.37 -13.12 17.62
CA GLN A 30 3.34 -14.08 18.16
C GLN A 30 4.35 -13.44 19.12
N HIS A 31 4.57 -12.13 18.99
CA HIS A 31 5.57 -11.40 19.75
C HIS A 31 4.93 -10.43 20.75
N ARG A 32 5.65 -10.16 21.85
CA ARG A 32 5.23 -9.20 22.89
C ARG A 32 5.19 -7.76 22.38
N LEU A 33 5.98 -7.47 21.35
CA LEU A 33 6.07 -6.18 20.70
C LEU A 33 5.65 -6.36 19.24
N ALA A 34 4.78 -5.48 18.77
CA ALA A 34 4.28 -5.49 17.43
C ALA A 34 4.64 -4.16 16.76
N VAL A 35 5.09 -4.22 15.52
CA VAL A 35 5.56 -3.06 14.76
C VAL A 35 4.70 -2.94 13.52
N ALA A 36 3.88 -1.90 13.46
CA ALA A 36 3.11 -1.57 12.28
C ALA A 36 3.75 -0.41 11.52
N ALA A 37 3.75 -0.46 10.20
CA ALA A 37 4.27 0.63 9.38
C ALA A 37 3.44 0.88 8.13
N ASP A 38 3.34 2.16 7.76
CA ASP A 38 2.64 2.62 6.56
C ASP A 38 3.59 3.24 5.53
N ILE A 39 3.35 2.92 4.25
CA ILE A 39 4.12 3.46 3.13
C ILE A 39 3.45 4.77 2.69
N LYS A 40 4.15 5.87 2.95
CA LYS A 40 3.67 7.21 2.61
C LYS A 40 3.24 7.27 1.15
N GLU A 41 1.96 7.60 0.93
CA GLU A 41 1.39 7.89 -0.39
C GLU A 41 1.72 6.79 -1.41
N MET A 42 1.61 5.52 -1.01
CA MET A 42 2.10 4.37 -1.77
C MET A 42 1.68 4.39 -3.26
N PHE A 43 0.42 4.68 -3.56
CA PHE A 43 -0.07 4.75 -4.94
C PHE A 43 0.57 5.89 -5.74
N LEU A 44 0.78 7.05 -5.12
CA LEU A 44 1.38 8.21 -5.77
C LEU A 44 2.88 8.03 -6.07
N GLN A 45 3.52 7.04 -5.45
CA GLN A 45 4.90 6.65 -5.76
C GLN A 45 5.01 5.85 -7.08
N ILE A 46 3.89 5.38 -7.64
CA ILE A 46 3.88 4.50 -8.81
C ILE A 46 3.54 5.30 -10.05
N GLY A 47 4.52 5.42 -10.96
CA GLY A 47 4.35 5.99 -12.29
C GLY A 47 3.44 5.16 -13.18
N ILE A 48 2.60 5.83 -13.96
CA ILE A 48 1.85 5.22 -15.05
C ILE A 48 2.56 5.56 -16.37
N THR A 49 2.59 4.58 -17.27
CA THR A 49 2.98 4.76 -18.68
C THR A 49 2.10 5.83 -19.35
N GLU A 50 2.69 6.57 -20.29
CA GLU A 50 1.97 7.66 -20.98
C GLU A 50 0.75 7.14 -21.75
N GLU A 51 0.85 5.92 -22.29
CA GLU A 51 -0.22 5.22 -23.01
C GLU A 51 -1.46 4.99 -22.14
N ASP A 52 -1.29 4.71 -20.86
CA ASP A 52 -2.39 4.39 -19.92
C ASP A 52 -2.91 5.64 -19.17
N CYS A 53 -2.19 6.77 -19.22
CA CYS A 53 -2.58 8.01 -18.53
C CYS A 53 -3.94 8.55 -18.98
N ASP A 54 -4.30 8.30 -20.24
CA ASP A 54 -5.58 8.75 -20.80
C ASP A 54 -6.79 8.02 -20.20
N ALA A 55 -6.61 6.80 -19.66
CA ALA A 55 -7.66 6.07 -18.96
C ALA A 55 -7.99 6.68 -17.58
N LEU A 56 -7.12 7.54 -17.04
CA LEU A 56 -7.30 8.21 -15.75
C LEU A 56 -7.52 9.72 -15.89
N ARG A 57 -8.16 10.12 -16.99
CA ARG A 57 -8.63 11.50 -17.19
C ARG A 57 -9.75 11.84 -16.21
N PHE A 58 -9.72 13.04 -15.68
CA PHE A 58 -10.83 13.58 -14.89
C PHE A 58 -11.04 15.05 -15.20
N LEU A 59 -12.30 15.47 -15.06
CA LEU A 59 -12.71 16.83 -15.25
C LEU A 59 -12.75 17.53 -13.90
N CYS A 60 -12.01 18.62 -13.75
CA CYS A 60 -12.11 19.48 -12.59
C CYS A 60 -12.85 20.77 -12.98
N ARG A 61 -13.84 21.16 -12.16
CA ARG A 61 -14.56 22.41 -12.29
C ARG A 61 -14.31 23.23 -11.03
N SER A 62 -14.07 24.52 -11.20
CA SER A 62 -14.13 25.46 -10.08
C SER A 62 -15.58 25.63 -9.62
N ASP A 63 -15.80 26.09 -8.38
CA ASP A 63 -17.11 26.14 -7.70
C ASP A 63 -18.21 26.93 -8.44
N ARG A 64 -17.88 27.64 -9.51
CA ARG A 64 -18.87 28.29 -10.38
C ARG A 64 -19.38 27.31 -11.43
N ARG A 65 -20.69 27.09 -11.45
CA ARG A 65 -21.39 26.35 -12.52
C ARG A 65 -21.14 26.92 -13.93
N GLU A 66 -20.64 28.15 -14.02
CA GLU A 66 -20.31 28.87 -15.25
C GLU A 66 -18.80 28.82 -15.63
N GLY A 67 -17.94 28.22 -14.80
CA GLY A 67 -16.51 28.12 -15.07
C GLY A 67 -16.17 27.08 -16.13
N GLN A 68 -15.21 27.38 -17.01
CA GLN A 68 -14.68 26.42 -17.98
C GLN A 68 -14.10 25.21 -17.24
N SER A 69 -14.50 24.02 -17.64
CA SER A 69 -14.00 22.79 -17.04
C SER A 69 -12.61 22.47 -17.58
N THR A 70 -11.67 22.19 -16.69
CA THR A 70 -10.31 21.83 -17.05
C THR A 70 -10.14 20.32 -16.97
N GLU A 71 -9.62 19.72 -18.04
CA GLU A 71 -9.26 18.31 -18.07
C GLU A 71 -7.87 18.09 -17.47
N TYR A 72 -7.77 17.09 -16.60
CA TYR A 72 -6.53 16.67 -15.99
C TYR A 72 -6.29 15.18 -16.27
N ARG A 73 -5.01 14.80 -16.30
CA ARG A 73 -4.55 13.43 -16.46
C ARG A 73 -3.70 13.03 -15.27
N MET A 74 -4.03 11.90 -14.65
CA MET A 74 -3.20 11.36 -13.58
C MET A 74 -2.01 10.64 -14.18
N THR A 75 -0.81 10.98 -13.71
CA THR A 75 0.47 10.37 -14.12
C THR A 75 0.96 9.32 -13.11
N ARG A 76 0.15 9.08 -12.09
CA ARG A 76 0.40 8.18 -10.96
C ARG A 76 -0.85 7.37 -10.66
N VAL A 77 -0.67 6.19 -10.07
CA VAL A 77 -1.79 5.34 -9.66
C VAL A 77 -2.70 6.11 -8.70
N THR A 78 -4.00 6.14 -9.00
CA THR A 78 -4.99 6.89 -8.25
C THR A 78 -5.63 6.04 -7.16
N PHE A 79 -6.14 6.70 -6.14
CA PHE A 79 -7.03 6.05 -5.17
C PHE A 79 -8.38 5.78 -5.83
N GLY A 80 -8.98 4.62 -5.53
CA GLY A 80 -10.34 4.28 -5.96
C GLY A 80 -10.45 3.60 -7.33
N ALA A 81 -9.36 3.48 -8.11
CA ALA A 81 -9.36 2.58 -9.26
C ALA A 81 -9.28 1.12 -8.80
N ALA A 82 -10.07 0.25 -9.42
CA ALA A 82 -10.20 -1.16 -9.00
C ALA A 82 -8.87 -1.93 -9.08
N SER A 83 -7.96 -1.52 -9.97
CA SER A 83 -6.65 -2.13 -10.15
C SER A 83 -5.57 -1.58 -9.22
N SER A 84 -5.80 -0.44 -8.55
CA SER A 84 -4.74 0.28 -7.83
C SER A 84 -4.06 -0.54 -6.74
N SER A 85 -4.85 -1.25 -5.91
CA SER A 85 -4.32 -2.11 -4.86
C SER A 85 -3.47 -3.24 -5.41
N CYS A 86 -3.92 -3.89 -6.50
CA CYS A 86 -3.18 -4.97 -7.15
C CYS A 86 -1.85 -4.44 -7.73
N THR A 87 -1.89 -3.33 -8.45
CA THR A 87 -0.70 -2.70 -9.03
C THR A 87 0.30 -2.31 -7.95
N ALA A 88 -0.17 -1.73 -6.84
CA ALA A 88 0.72 -1.29 -5.78
C ALA A 88 1.38 -2.45 -5.02
N ILE A 89 0.61 -3.52 -4.74
CA ILE A 89 1.16 -4.74 -4.14
C ILE A 89 2.22 -5.35 -5.07
N TYR A 90 1.95 -5.43 -6.37
CA TYR A 90 2.89 -5.95 -7.36
C TYR A 90 4.19 -5.14 -7.39
N VAL A 91 4.10 -3.82 -7.58
CA VAL A 91 5.28 -2.94 -7.67
C VAL A 91 6.11 -3.00 -6.39
N LYS A 92 5.44 -2.97 -5.22
CA LYS A 92 6.09 -3.08 -3.92
C LYS A 92 6.86 -4.41 -3.79
N ASN A 93 6.23 -5.53 -4.13
CA ASN A 93 6.86 -6.86 -4.05
C ASN A 93 8.00 -7.01 -5.07
N ALA A 94 7.82 -6.55 -6.31
CA ALA A 94 8.85 -6.57 -7.33
C ALA A 94 10.07 -5.74 -6.92
N ASN A 95 9.84 -4.58 -6.31
CA ASN A 95 10.92 -3.74 -5.78
C ASN A 95 11.66 -4.40 -4.61
N ALA A 96 10.93 -5.09 -3.71
CA ALA A 96 11.52 -5.86 -2.63
C ALA A 96 12.40 -7.01 -3.16
N GLU A 97 11.93 -7.74 -4.17
CA GLU A 97 12.68 -8.85 -4.77
C GLU A 97 13.93 -8.35 -5.49
N LYS A 98 13.83 -7.25 -6.24
CA LYS A 98 14.97 -6.62 -6.92
C LYS A 98 16.12 -6.26 -5.97
N HIS A 99 15.81 -5.91 -4.72
CA HIS A 99 16.80 -5.52 -3.72
C HIS A 99 17.03 -6.61 -2.66
N ARG A 100 16.58 -7.84 -2.92
CA ARG A 100 16.64 -8.95 -1.96
C ARG A 100 18.07 -9.32 -1.59
N GLU A 101 18.99 -9.26 -2.53
CA GLU A 101 20.40 -9.56 -2.30
C GLU A 101 21.03 -8.57 -1.30
N SER A 102 20.70 -7.28 -1.44
CA SER A 102 21.21 -6.23 -0.54
C SER A 102 20.48 -6.20 0.80
N PHE A 103 19.17 -6.51 0.82
CA PHE A 103 18.32 -6.39 2.01
C PHE A 103 17.38 -7.61 2.19
N PRO A 104 17.91 -8.80 2.47
CA PRO A 104 17.12 -10.04 2.46
C PRO A 104 16.03 -10.08 3.54
N THR A 105 16.32 -9.54 4.73
CA THR A 105 15.35 -9.47 5.84
C THR A 105 14.23 -8.50 5.52
N ALA A 106 14.55 -7.32 4.97
CA ALA A 106 13.54 -6.33 4.58
C ALA A 106 12.66 -6.85 3.45
N ALA A 107 13.24 -7.48 2.43
CA ALA A 107 12.50 -8.07 1.33
C ALA A 107 11.52 -9.14 1.82
N THR A 108 11.98 -10.04 2.70
CA THR A 108 11.13 -11.07 3.29
C THR A 108 9.98 -10.46 4.10
N GLY A 109 10.27 -9.45 4.94
CA GLY A 109 9.24 -8.74 5.69
C GLY A 109 8.20 -8.08 4.79
N ILE A 110 8.63 -7.32 3.78
CA ILE A 110 7.72 -6.60 2.87
C ILE A 110 6.77 -7.54 2.14
N VAL A 111 7.24 -8.75 1.78
CA VAL A 111 6.46 -9.74 1.05
C VAL A 111 5.56 -10.58 1.97
N GLN A 112 6.03 -10.95 3.17
CA GLN A 112 5.35 -11.95 4.02
C GLN A 112 4.56 -11.37 5.20
N ASN A 113 4.86 -10.13 5.61
CA ASN A 113 4.34 -9.50 6.83
C ASN A 113 3.55 -8.23 6.47
N ARG A 114 2.53 -8.42 5.62
CA ARG A 114 1.72 -7.34 5.07
C ARG A 114 0.24 -7.72 5.09
N TYR A 115 -0.59 -6.81 5.58
CA TYR A 115 -2.04 -6.84 5.38
C TYR A 115 -2.42 -5.68 4.46
N MET A 116 -2.78 -5.98 3.21
CA MET A 116 -3.02 -4.97 2.17
C MET A 116 -1.87 -3.95 2.06
N ASP A 117 -2.10 -2.71 2.50
CA ASP A 117 -1.16 -1.60 2.44
C ASP A 117 -0.47 -1.32 3.79
N ASP A 118 -0.73 -2.14 4.82
CA ASP A 118 -0.16 -2.04 6.17
C ASP A 118 0.88 -3.14 6.46
N TYR A 119 2.08 -2.72 6.87
CA TYR A 119 3.13 -3.65 7.29
C TYR A 119 2.84 -4.02 8.74
N LEU A 120 2.83 -5.31 9.05
CA LEU A 120 2.49 -5.87 10.36
C LEU A 120 3.52 -6.92 10.78
#